data_AF-A0A1Q3FHV3-F1
#
_entry.id   AF-A0A1Q3FHV3-F1
#
_cell.length_a   1.000
_cell.length_b   1.000
_cell.length_c   1.000
_cell.angle_alpha   90.00
_cell.angle_beta   90.00
_cell.angle_gamma   90.00
#
_symmetry.space_group_name_H-M   'P 1'
#
loop_
_entity.id
_entity.type
_entity.pdbx_description
1 polymer ?
#
loop_
_entity_poly.entity_id
_entity_poly.type
_entity_poly.pdbx_seq_one_letter_code
_entity_poly.pdbx_strand_id
1 'polypeptide(L)'
;MALLALTVRHPVALRPFTVALLFGGQQRKSTNVDAIDSFISELVENKTLKWKVLNNKNRVPLRKSGSPQVAVAPPVVPSRRSPFRLTQIFDDLTSNPLVVNIEPLEQTHIDNLVESAIQEGNGMDVHLLFDQMLEYRRVPSRQVLTALCEYFATETDRKRLEELVELCHVVLPEQTAQSKNFLHYMALLHWKMGNSLKALENFKAALQDCPNETKQDINRLLQSVVDETIGKKSEAVLLAVIELGEFCMFQLKDEFLLCYVWEGSFRSQWFSDQEAARALFDKHAGLRVAISRRLGKLCFTYMQEFNAEPVYRLMELFLKHKMLPQCQQILVRLFEYQYWRRDLRACSEIMQNSIDLDIPLPEIYNRKLLDLLLGRTKAGPRLQHNPAGSATAAGAAAPDPKRKAKSYELKF
;
A
#
# COMPACT_ATOMS: atom_id res chain seq x y z
N MET A 1 -24.57 17.61 -59.77
CA MET A 1 -24.31 18.97 -60.28
C MET A 1 -23.45 19.67 -59.24
N ALA A 2 -22.14 19.40 -59.26
CA ALA A 2 -21.12 20.17 -59.98
C ALA A 2 -20.84 21.53 -59.30
N LEU A 3 -19.62 22.06 -59.20
CA LEU A 3 -18.22 21.59 -59.24
C LEU A 3 -17.41 22.91 -59.11
N LEU A 4 -16.15 22.79 -58.68
CA LEU A 4 -15.03 23.73 -58.93
C LEU A 4 -14.90 24.95 -58.00
N ALA A 5 -13.71 25.43 -57.67
CA ALA A 5 -12.32 24.96 -57.70
C ALA A 5 -11.44 26.17 -57.34
N LEU A 6 -10.22 25.91 -56.85
CA LEU A 6 -8.92 26.57 -57.14
C LEU A 6 -8.02 26.37 -55.90
N THR A 7 -7.19 25.34 -55.79
CA THR A 7 -5.84 25.12 -56.38
C THR A 7 -4.87 26.31 -56.27
N VAL A 8 -3.68 26.07 -55.70
CA VAL A 8 -2.33 26.17 -56.33
C VAL A 8 -1.19 25.87 -55.31
N ARG A 9 -0.51 24.72 -55.49
CA ARG A 9 0.96 24.42 -55.60
C ARG A 9 1.95 24.97 -54.53
N HIS A 10 2.63 24.14 -53.70
CA HIS A 10 3.84 23.26 -53.92
C HIS A 10 5.17 23.91 -53.39
N PRO A 11 6.31 23.20 -53.25
CA PRO A 11 6.72 22.45 -52.05
C PRO A 11 8.14 22.83 -51.54
N VAL A 12 8.57 22.37 -50.36
CA VAL A 12 10.01 22.33 -50.02
C VAL A 12 10.34 20.98 -49.40
N ALA A 13 11.26 20.30 -50.07
CA ALA A 13 11.86 19.03 -49.70
C ALA A 13 12.97 19.23 -48.67
N LEU A 14 13.02 18.38 -47.64
CA LEU A 14 14.25 18.12 -46.88
C LEU A 14 14.36 16.61 -46.63
N ARG A 15 15.56 16.10 -46.95
CA ARG A 15 15.96 14.69 -47.05
C ARG A 15 16.05 14.00 -45.69
N PRO A 16 15.82 12.68 -45.61
CA PRO A 16 16.22 11.88 -44.46
C PRO A 16 17.70 11.49 -44.59
N PHE A 17 18.50 11.81 -43.56
CA PHE A 17 19.84 11.26 -43.39
C PHE A 17 19.72 9.89 -42.73
N THR A 18 20.05 8.85 -43.50
CA THR A 18 20.40 7.52 -43.00
C THR A 18 21.83 7.57 -42.48
N VAL A 19 22.05 7.21 -41.21
CA VAL A 19 23.38 6.85 -40.69
C VAL A 19 23.33 5.39 -40.27
N ALA A 20 24.05 4.58 -41.02
CA ALA A 20 24.28 3.17 -40.78
C ALA A 20 25.12 2.98 -39.52
N LEU A 21 24.65 2.11 -38.62
CA LEU A 21 25.41 1.56 -37.50
C LEU A 21 26.39 0.50 -38.04
N LEU A 22 27.68 0.79 -37.89
CA LEU A 22 28.77 -0.14 -38.11
C LEU A 22 28.79 -1.20 -37.00
N PHE A 23 28.62 -2.45 -37.41
CA PHE A 23 28.95 -3.64 -36.62
C PHE A 23 30.46 -3.75 -36.42
N GLY A 24 30.88 -3.87 -35.17
CA GLY A 24 32.25 -4.20 -34.79
C GLY A 24 32.35 -4.49 -33.29
N GLY A 25 32.01 -5.71 -32.89
CA GLY A 25 32.08 -6.13 -31.49
C GLY A 25 32.14 -7.64 -31.34
N GLN A 26 33.30 -8.13 -30.90
CA GLN A 26 33.63 -9.53 -30.63
C GLN A 26 32.54 -10.26 -29.83
N GLN A 27 32.10 -11.42 -30.33
CA GLN A 27 31.35 -12.41 -29.54
C GLN A 27 32.24 -12.93 -28.40
N ARG A 28 32.06 -12.39 -27.19
CA ARG A 28 32.43 -13.09 -25.95
C ARG A 28 31.33 -14.10 -25.66
N LYS A 29 31.68 -15.39 -25.77
CA LYS A 29 30.84 -16.52 -25.38
C LYS A 29 30.38 -16.33 -23.93
N SER A 30 29.06 -16.31 -23.76
CA SER A 30 28.35 -16.08 -22.51
C SER A 30 28.51 -17.29 -21.58
N THR A 31 29.19 -17.10 -20.44
CA THR A 31 29.15 -18.00 -19.27
C THR A 31 28.09 -17.57 -18.24
N ASN A 32 27.40 -16.44 -18.46
CA ASN A 32 26.42 -15.91 -17.52
C ASN A 32 25.00 -16.45 -17.77
N VAL A 33 24.64 -16.83 -19.00
CA VAL A 33 23.31 -17.41 -19.28
C VAL A 33 23.18 -18.80 -18.63
N ASP A 34 24.22 -19.63 -18.70
CA ASP A 34 24.22 -20.96 -18.05
C ASP A 34 24.16 -20.88 -16.52
N ALA A 35 24.75 -19.83 -15.93
CA ALA A 35 24.68 -19.60 -14.48
C ALA A 35 23.29 -19.16 -14.01
N ILE A 36 22.59 -18.37 -14.85
CA ILE A 36 21.22 -17.94 -14.58
C ILE A 36 20.25 -19.12 -14.72
N ASP A 37 20.42 -19.96 -15.73
CA ASP A 37 19.59 -21.16 -15.92
C ASP A 37 19.84 -22.23 -14.83
N SER A 38 21.08 -22.36 -14.36
CA SER A 38 21.41 -23.20 -13.19
C SER A 38 20.74 -22.69 -11.91
N PHE A 39 20.73 -21.37 -11.68
CA PHE A 39 20.09 -20.78 -10.51
C PHE A 39 18.57 -20.91 -10.55
N ILE A 40 17.95 -20.72 -11.72
CA ILE A 40 16.50 -20.90 -11.89
C ILE A 40 16.12 -22.36 -11.65
N SER A 41 16.90 -23.31 -12.17
CA SER A 41 16.66 -24.75 -11.96
C SER A 41 16.75 -25.13 -10.48
N GLU A 42 17.77 -24.66 -9.77
CA GLU A 42 17.96 -24.91 -8.33
C GLU A 42 16.85 -24.27 -7.47
N LEU A 43 16.34 -23.09 -7.88
CA LEU A 43 15.25 -22.40 -7.19
C LEU A 43 13.89 -23.11 -7.39
N VAL A 44 13.66 -23.70 -8.55
CA VAL A 44 12.48 -24.53 -8.84
C VAL A 44 12.55 -25.85 -8.07
N GLU A 45 13.70 -26.52 -8.03
CA GLU A 45 13.89 -27.75 -7.26
C GLU A 45 13.69 -27.51 -5.75
N ASN A 46 14.24 -26.43 -5.19
CA ASN A 46 14.05 -26.09 -3.77
C ASN A 46 12.57 -25.82 -3.42
N LYS A 47 11.80 -25.20 -4.32
CA LYS A 47 10.36 -24.98 -4.10
C LYS A 47 9.56 -26.27 -4.17
N THR A 48 9.89 -27.19 -5.08
CA THR A 48 9.20 -28.49 -5.17
C THR A 48 9.51 -29.39 -3.98
N LEU A 49 10.73 -29.33 -3.43
CA LEU A 49 11.11 -30.02 -2.20
C LEU A 49 10.36 -29.48 -0.97
N LYS A 50 10.23 -28.16 -0.82
CA LYS A 50 9.42 -27.55 0.24
C LYS A 50 7.95 -27.98 0.19
N TRP A 51 7.37 -28.04 -1.00
CA TRP A 51 5.99 -28.52 -1.19
C TRP A 51 5.81 -30.00 -0.84
N LYS A 52 6.77 -30.86 -1.20
CA LYS A 52 6.74 -32.29 -0.82
C LYS A 52 6.87 -32.50 0.70
N VAL A 53 7.71 -31.71 1.37
CA VAL A 53 7.88 -31.78 2.84
C VAL A 53 6.64 -31.25 3.57
N LEU A 54 5.98 -30.21 3.06
CA LEU A 54 4.75 -29.69 3.65
C LEU A 54 3.58 -30.68 3.47
N ASN A 55 3.48 -31.33 2.31
CA ASN A 55 2.38 -32.25 2.01
C ASN A 55 2.49 -33.58 2.79
N ASN A 56 3.71 -34.05 3.11
CA ASN A 56 3.91 -35.24 3.94
C ASN A 56 3.64 -35.00 5.44
N LYS A 57 3.65 -33.76 5.92
CA LYS A 57 3.32 -33.43 7.32
C LYS A 57 1.81 -33.47 7.61
N ASN A 58 0.96 -33.44 6.59
CA ASN A 58 -0.50 -33.43 6.72
C ASN A 58 -1.18 -34.80 6.55
N ARG A 59 -0.43 -35.91 6.54
CA ARG A 59 -1.00 -37.26 6.60
C ARG A 59 -0.68 -37.93 7.94
N VAL A 60 -1.54 -37.73 8.93
CA VAL A 60 -1.63 -38.57 10.13
C VAL A 60 -2.77 -39.59 9.93
N PRO A 61 -2.54 -40.90 10.06
CA PRO A 61 -3.59 -41.90 9.96
C PRO A 61 -4.39 -42.04 11.26
N LEU A 62 -5.71 -42.09 11.10
CA LEU A 62 -6.73 -42.38 12.11
C LEU A 62 -6.55 -43.81 12.69
N ARG A 63 -6.44 -43.94 14.02
CA ARG A 63 -6.60 -45.22 14.73
C ARG A 63 -7.63 -45.13 15.85
N LYS A 64 -8.52 -46.13 15.87
CA LYS A 64 -9.68 -46.35 16.76
C LYS A 64 -9.28 -46.91 18.14
N SER A 65 -9.90 -46.33 19.18
CA SER A 65 -10.61 -46.93 20.34
C SER A 65 -10.14 -48.24 21.00
N GLY A 66 -9.95 -48.19 22.34
CA GLY A 66 -10.12 -49.31 23.28
C GLY A 66 -9.65 -48.99 24.72
N SER A 67 -10.57 -48.89 25.68
CA SER A 67 -10.41 -48.65 27.15
C SER A 67 -10.21 -49.98 27.95
N PRO A 68 -10.19 -50.08 29.32
CA PRO A 68 -10.27 -49.08 30.43
C PRO A 68 -9.36 -49.36 31.70
N GLN A 69 -9.50 -48.49 32.73
CA GLN A 69 -9.09 -48.58 34.18
C GLN A 69 -7.60 -48.32 34.52
N VAL A 70 -7.20 -47.62 35.60
CA VAL A 70 -7.57 -47.67 37.04
C VAL A 70 -7.27 -46.30 37.72
N ALA A 71 -8.06 -45.98 38.75
CA ALA A 71 -7.98 -44.80 39.62
C ALA A 71 -6.79 -44.82 40.61
N VAL A 72 -6.07 -43.70 40.76
CA VAL A 72 -5.37 -43.29 41.99
C VAL A 72 -5.24 -41.76 42.02
N ALA A 73 -5.55 -41.12 43.15
CA ALA A 73 -5.21 -39.74 43.50
C ALA A 73 -4.48 -39.73 44.86
N PRO A 74 -3.87 -38.62 45.31
CA PRO A 74 -2.68 -37.93 44.78
C PRO A 74 -1.57 -37.83 45.86
N PRO A 75 -0.47 -37.08 45.61
CA PRO A 75 0.02 -36.24 46.71
C PRO A 75 0.27 -34.78 46.31
N VAL A 76 -0.05 -33.95 47.30
CA VAL A 76 0.01 -32.49 47.37
C VAL A 76 1.46 -31.98 47.34
N VAL A 77 1.79 -31.08 46.40
CA VAL A 77 2.99 -30.22 46.41
C VAL A 77 2.64 -28.87 45.75
N PRO A 78 3.12 -27.71 46.24
CA PRO A 78 2.33 -26.48 46.27
C PRO A 78 2.37 -25.65 44.99
N SER A 79 1.27 -24.93 44.82
CA SER A 79 1.00 -23.81 43.92
C SER A 79 2.24 -23.02 43.50
N ARG A 80 2.76 -23.31 42.32
CA ARG A 80 3.41 -22.30 41.48
C ARG A 80 2.30 -21.64 40.69
N ARG A 81 2.04 -20.36 40.98
CA ARG A 81 1.12 -19.50 40.22
C ARG A 81 1.39 -19.69 38.73
N SER A 82 0.46 -20.32 38.04
CA SER A 82 0.41 -20.28 36.58
C SER A 82 0.30 -18.82 36.17
N PRO A 83 1.04 -18.39 35.13
CA PRO A 83 0.84 -17.06 34.58
C PRO A 83 -0.63 -16.95 34.16
N PHE A 84 -1.28 -15.87 34.59
CA PHE A 84 -2.67 -15.55 34.27
C PHE A 84 -2.86 -15.64 32.75
N ARG A 85 -3.52 -16.70 32.27
CA ARG A 85 -3.82 -16.90 30.85
C ARG A 85 -5.23 -16.38 30.61
N LEU A 86 -5.32 -15.16 30.08
CA LEU A 86 -6.57 -14.56 29.58
C LEU A 86 -7.34 -15.53 28.66
N THR A 87 -6.63 -16.41 27.96
CA THR A 87 -7.17 -17.44 27.08
C THR A 87 -8.07 -18.47 27.79
N GLN A 88 -7.82 -18.81 29.05
CA GLN A 88 -8.64 -19.79 29.78
C GLN A 88 -9.96 -19.19 30.30
N ILE A 89 -9.93 -17.91 30.69
CA ILE A 89 -11.14 -17.14 31.01
C ILE A 89 -11.94 -16.90 29.72
N PHE A 90 -11.27 -16.72 28.58
CA PHE A 90 -11.88 -16.62 27.27
C PHE A 90 -12.52 -17.93 26.79
N ASP A 91 -11.87 -19.09 26.96
CA ASP A 91 -12.44 -20.39 26.60
C ASP A 91 -13.67 -20.73 27.48
N ASP A 92 -13.66 -20.33 28.76
CA ASP A 92 -14.82 -20.46 29.67
C ASP A 92 -15.92 -19.41 29.40
N LEU A 93 -15.60 -18.26 28.80
CA LEU A 93 -16.57 -17.23 28.37
C LEU A 93 -17.14 -17.47 26.97
N THR A 94 -16.40 -18.13 26.07
CA THR A 94 -16.80 -18.42 24.68
C THR A 94 -17.49 -19.78 24.54
N SER A 95 -17.39 -20.66 25.54
CA SER A 95 -18.18 -21.90 25.62
C SER A 95 -19.61 -21.69 26.13
N ASN A 96 -19.93 -20.49 26.63
CA ASN A 96 -21.29 -19.98 26.69
C ASN A 96 -21.51 -19.03 25.51
N PRO A 97 -22.55 -19.18 24.68
CA PRO A 97 -22.95 -18.08 23.81
C PRO A 97 -23.16 -16.87 24.73
N LEU A 98 -22.60 -15.71 24.41
CA LEU A 98 -22.71 -14.49 25.22
C LEU A 98 -24.18 -14.25 25.62
N VAL A 99 -24.59 -14.70 26.81
CA VAL A 99 -25.85 -14.28 27.46
C VAL A 99 -25.57 -12.94 28.13
N VAL A 100 -24.99 -12.00 27.37
CA VAL A 100 -24.78 -10.65 27.83
C VAL A 100 -26.03 -9.88 27.43
N ASN A 101 -26.93 -9.63 28.37
CA ASN A 101 -28.06 -8.74 28.13
C ASN A 101 -27.50 -7.30 28.01
N ILE A 102 -27.71 -6.65 26.87
CA ILE A 102 -27.25 -5.28 26.57
C ILE A 102 -28.06 -4.21 27.34
N GLU A 103 -29.24 -4.56 27.87
CA GLU A 103 -30.15 -3.64 28.55
C GLU A 103 -29.52 -2.86 29.75
N PRO A 104 -28.77 -3.49 30.68
CA PRO A 104 -28.13 -2.76 31.77
C PRO A 104 -26.78 -2.11 31.40
N LEU A 105 -26.21 -2.37 30.22
CA LEU A 105 -24.83 -2.00 29.91
C LEU A 105 -24.69 -0.53 29.50
N GLU A 106 -23.68 0.14 30.06
CA GLU A 106 -23.28 1.48 29.61
C GLU A 106 -22.73 1.43 28.18
N GLN A 107 -22.85 2.55 27.45
CA GLN A 107 -22.44 2.67 26.05
C GLN A 107 -20.98 2.26 25.80
N THR A 108 -20.09 2.56 26.74
CA THR A 108 -18.66 2.18 26.68
C THR A 108 -18.43 0.67 26.73
N HIS A 109 -19.25 -0.06 27.47
CA HIS A 109 -19.14 -1.51 27.56
C HIS A 109 -19.72 -2.18 26.31
N ILE A 110 -20.78 -1.61 25.73
CA ILE A 110 -21.33 -2.05 24.43
C ILE A 110 -20.27 -1.87 23.34
N ASP A 111 -19.63 -0.70 23.31
CA ASP A 111 -18.56 -0.39 22.36
C ASP A 111 -17.42 -1.40 22.43
N ASN A 112 -16.92 -1.67 23.64
CA ASN A 112 -15.82 -2.63 23.85
C ASN A 112 -16.21 -4.06 23.46
N LEU A 113 -17.44 -4.50 23.75
CA LEU A 113 -17.92 -5.84 23.40
C LEU A 113 -17.99 -6.02 21.89
N VAL A 114 -18.59 -5.05 21.20
CA VAL A 114 -18.73 -5.08 19.74
C VAL A 114 -17.37 -4.97 19.06
N GLU A 115 -16.51 -4.05 19.51
CA GLU A 115 -15.17 -3.89 18.95
C GLU A 115 -14.32 -5.14 19.14
N SER A 116 -14.38 -5.77 20.32
CA SER A 116 -13.66 -7.03 20.58
C SER A 116 -14.19 -8.16 19.69
N ALA A 117 -15.51 -8.30 19.56
CA ALA A 117 -16.13 -9.33 18.73
C ALA A 117 -15.74 -9.18 17.23
N ILE A 118 -15.68 -7.94 16.73
CA ILE A 118 -15.23 -7.65 15.37
C ILE A 118 -13.72 -7.96 15.21
N GLN A 119 -12.89 -7.54 16.17
CA GLN A 119 -11.43 -7.78 16.12
C GLN A 119 -11.08 -9.27 16.19
N GLU A 120 -11.86 -10.05 16.94
CA GLU A 120 -11.69 -11.49 17.09
C GLU A 120 -12.28 -12.28 15.91
N GLY A 121 -13.06 -11.61 15.04
CA GLY A 121 -13.69 -12.23 13.88
C GLY A 121 -14.78 -13.23 14.25
N ASN A 122 -15.40 -13.10 15.43
CA ASN A 122 -16.47 -13.96 15.86
C ASN A 122 -17.83 -13.46 15.33
N GLY A 123 -18.15 -13.84 14.09
CA GLY A 123 -19.39 -13.40 13.44
C GLY A 123 -20.66 -13.79 14.19
N MET A 124 -20.67 -14.91 14.92
CA MET A 124 -21.84 -15.31 15.72
C MET A 124 -22.13 -14.32 16.85
N ASP A 125 -21.08 -13.86 17.53
CA ASP A 125 -21.20 -12.89 18.62
C ASP A 125 -21.59 -11.52 18.10
N VAL A 126 -21.03 -11.08 16.97
CA VAL A 126 -21.41 -9.82 16.31
C VAL A 126 -22.89 -9.82 15.94
N HIS A 127 -23.38 -10.93 15.36
CA HIS A 127 -24.79 -11.08 15.02
C HIS A 127 -25.71 -11.08 16.25
N LEU A 128 -25.33 -11.79 17.31
CA LEU A 128 -26.15 -11.88 18.53
C LEU A 128 -26.21 -10.53 19.25
N LEU A 129 -25.09 -9.81 19.35
CA LEU A 129 -25.04 -8.46 19.89
C LEU A 129 -25.87 -7.49 19.04
N PHE A 130 -25.82 -7.61 17.71
CA PHE A 130 -26.64 -6.79 16.82
C PHE A 130 -28.15 -7.05 16.98
N ASP A 131 -28.57 -8.31 17.08
CA ASP A 131 -29.98 -8.67 17.26
C ASP A 131 -30.50 -8.11 18.60
N GLN A 132 -29.68 -8.14 19.66
CA GLN A 132 -29.98 -7.50 20.94
C GLN A 132 -30.02 -5.96 20.83
N MET A 133 -29.12 -5.34 20.05
CA MET A 133 -29.15 -3.90 19.81
C MET A 133 -30.44 -3.45 19.11
N LEU A 134 -30.95 -4.26 18.18
CA LEU A 134 -32.26 -4.05 17.54
C LEU A 134 -33.40 -4.18 18.55
N GLU A 135 -33.38 -5.22 19.39
CA GLU A 135 -34.42 -5.48 20.40
C GLU A 135 -34.51 -4.35 21.43
N TYR A 136 -33.36 -3.93 21.99
CA TYR A 136 -33.28 -2.90 23.03
C TYR A 136 -33.19 -1.46 22.48
N ARG A 137 -33.17 -1.30 21.15
CA ARG A 137 -32.98 -0.03 20.45
C ARG A 137 -31.80 0.80 20.96
N ARG A 138 -30.67 0.13 21.21
CA ARG A 138 -29.42 0.79 21.64
C ARG A 138 -28.41 0.80 20.52
N VAL A 139 -27.74 1.93 20.35
CA VAL A 139 -26.75 2.15 19.29
C VAL A 139 -25.39 2.43 19.96
N PRO A 140 -24.28 1.89 19.44
CA PRO A 140 -22.97 2.11 20.03
C PRO A 140 -22.47 3.51 19.65
N SER A 141 -21.26 3.88 20.09
CA SER A 141 -20.66 5.13 19.63
C SER A 141 -20.40 5.13 18.12
N ARG A 142 -20.23 6.33 17.55
CA ARG A 142 -20.03 6.54 16.11
C ARG A 142 -18.88 5.71 15.53
N GLN A 143 -17.79 5.53 16.27
CA GLN A 143 -16.62 4.77 15.80
C GLN A 143 -16.93 3.28 15.64
N VAL A 144 -17.60 2.70 16.63
CA VAL A 144 -18.00 1.29 16.62
C VAL A 144 -19.13 1.04 15.62
N LEU A 145 -20.04 2.01 15.46
CA LEU A 145 -21.07 1.97 14.42
C LEU A 145 -20.46 1.94 13.02
N THR A 146 -19.44 2.77 12.74
CA THR A 146 -18.67 2.72 11.50
C THR A 146 -18.04 1.34 11.29
N ALA A 147 -17.41 0.78 12.33
CA ALA A 147 -16.80 -0.56 12.25
C ALA A 147 -17.83 -1.66 11.97
N LEU A 148 -19.02 -1.60 12.60
CA LEU A 148 -20.13 -2.52 12.33
C LEU A 148 -20.65 -2.40 10.89
N CYS A 149 -20.85 -1.18 10.40
CA CYS A 149 -21.29 -0.94 9.02
C CYS A 149 -20.28 -1.52 8.01
N GLU A 150 -18.98 -1.33 8.24
CA GLU A 150 -17.92 -1.90 7.42
C GLU A 150 -17.87 -3.43 7.51
N TYR A 151 -18.12 -3.99 8.70
CA TYR A 151 -18.18 -5.43 8.93
C TYR A 151 -19.30 -6.06 8.11
N PHE A 152 -20.54 -5.58 8.24
CA PHE A 152 -21.68 -6.09 7.47
C PHE A 152 -21.54 -5.85 5.96
N ALA A 153 -20.94 -4.73 5.55
CA ALA A 153 -20.64 -4.48 4.15
C ALA A 153 -19.59 -5.47 3.59
N THR A 154 -18.60 -5.85 4.40
CA THR A 154 -17.58 -6.85 4.05
C THR A 154 -18.15 -8.26 3.98
N GLU A 155 -19.01 -8.63 4.93
CA GLU A 155 -19.71 -9.92 4.93
C GLU A 155 -20.80 -10.04 3.85
N THR A 156 -21.11 -8.94 3.17
CA THR A 156 -22.19 -8.84 2.16
C THR A 156 -23.60 -9.09 2.71
N ASP A 157 -23.82 -8.91 4.01
CA ASP A 157 -25.14 -9.03 4.62
C ASP A 157 -25.94 -7.73 4.44
N ARG A 158 -26.69 -7.68 3.35
CA ARG A 158 -27.50 -6.51 2.98
C ARG A 158 -28.62 -6.23 3.96
N LYS A 159 -29.28 -7.27 4.48
CA LYS A 159 -30.48 -7.11 5.30
C LYS A 159 -30.13 -6.44 6.62
N ARG A 160 -29.08 -6.94 7.29
CA ARG A 160 -28.61 -6.37 8.56
C ARG A 160 -28.08 -4.96 8.40
N LEU A 161 -27.43 -4.64 7.28
CA LEU A 161 -27.00 -3.28 7.00
C LEU A 161 -28.20 -2.33 6.84
N GLU A 162 -29.25 -2.76 6.13
CA GLU A 162 -30.50 -1.99 6.00
C GLU A 162 -31.19 -1.82 7.37
N GLU A 163 -31.28 -2.88 8.18
CA GLU A 163 -31.83 -2.84 9.55
C GLU A 163 -31.02 -1.92 10.49
N LEU A 164 -29.70 -1.92 10.37
CA LEU A 164 -28.82 -1.03 11.14
C LEU A 164 -29.03 0.43 10.75
N VAL A 165 -29.17 0.71 9.45
CA VAL A 165 -29.47 2.06 8.95
C VAL A 165 -30.84 2.53 9.44
N GLU A 166 -31.86 1.66 9.41
CA GLU A 166 -33.18 1.95 9.97
C GLU A 166 -33.11 2.24 11.48
N LEU A 167 -32.35 1.43 12.24
CA LEU A 167 -32.14 1.66 13.67
C LEU A 167 -31.47 3.02 13.92
N CYS A 168 -30.47 3.39 13.12
CA CYS A 168 -29.80 4.69 13.22
C CYS A 168 -30.75 5.86 12.92
N HIS A 169 -31.65 5.71 11.94
CA HIS A 169 -32.68 6.72 11.67
C HIS A 169 -33.65 6.92 12.85
N VAL A 170 -33.99 5.84 13.57
CA VAL A 170 -34.92 5.87 14.71
C VAL A 170 -34.27 6.45 15.96
N VAL A 171 -33.02 6.07 16.25
CA VAL A 171 -32.36 6.39 17.52
C VAL A 171 -31.50 7.67 17.44
N LEU A 172 -30.92 7.98 16.27
CA LEU A 172 -30.00 9.11 16.07
C LEU A 172 -30.35 9.90 14.78
N PRO A 173 -31.51 10.58 14.73
CA PRO A 173 -31.97 11.28 13.53
C PRO A 173 -31.04 12.45 13.13
N GLU A 174 -30.43 13.15 14.09
CA GLU A 174 -29.53 14.29 13.80
C GLU A 174 -28.21 13.84 13.15
N GLN A 175 -27.64 12.71 13.55
CA GLN A 175 -26.41 12.17 12.95
C GLN A 175 -26.68 11.59 11.56
N THR A 176 -27.83 10.93 11.40
CA THR A 176 -28.24 10.36 10.12
C THR A 176 -28.56 11.44 9.07
N ALA A 177 -29.05 12.61 9.50
CA ALA A 177 -29.25 13.77 8.64
C ALA A 177 -27.92 14.36 8.12
N GLN A 178 -26.83 14.25 8.89
CA GLN A 178 -25.49 14.71 8.49
C GLN A 178 -24.77 13.71 7.59
N SER A 179 -24.90 12.41 7.88
CA SER A 179 -24.32 11.33 7.07
C SER A 179 -25.36 10.76 6.10
N LYS A 180 -25.88 11.59 5.17
CA LYS A 180 -26.93 11.22 4.19
C LYS A 180 -26.91 9.72 3.85
N ASN A 181 -27.79 8.98 4.51
CA ASN A 181 -28.24 7.61 4.25
C ASN A 181 -27.17 6.51 4.17
N PHE A 182 -25.99 6.66 4.80
CA PHE A 182 -24.96 5.60 4.85
C PHE A 182 -24.61 5.02 3.45
N LEU A 183 -24.80 5.82 2.39
CA LEU A 183 -24.74 5.36 1.00
C LEU A 183 -23.38 4.78 0.61
N HIS A 184 -22.33 5.22 1.28
CA HIS A 184 -20.96 4.75 1.07
C HIS A 184 -20.74 3.31 1.59
N TYR A 185 -21.43 2.88 2.65
CA TYR A 185 -21.39 1.49 3.08
C TYR A 185 -22.23 0.59 2.15
N MET A 186 -23.37 1.11 1.66
CA MET A 186 -24.13 0.42 0.62
C MET A 186 -23.35 0.29 -0.69
N ALA A 187 -22.54 1.29 -1.04
CA ALA A 187 -21.61 1.24 -2.16
C ALA A 187 -20.55 0.16 -1.94
N LEU A 188 -19.94 0.10 -0.75
CA LEU A 188 -18.98 -0.95 -0.40
C LEU A 188 -19.61 -2.34 -0.47
N LEU A 189 -20.83 -2.53 0.05
CA LEU A 189 -21.54 -3.80 -0.04
C LEU A 189 -21.75 -4.24 -1.50
N HIS A 190 -22.19 -3.32 -2.37
CA HIS A 190 -22.31 -3.61 -3.80
C HIS A 190 -20.97 -3.95 -4.46
N TRP A 191 -19.88 -3.33 -4.01
CA TRP A 191 -18.53 -3.62 -4.48
C TRP A 191 -18.12 -5.05 -4.13
N LYS A 192 -18.32 -5.46 -2.87
CA LYS A 192 -18.00 -6.79 -2.37
C LYS A 192 -18.86 -7.88 -3.02
N MET A 193 -20.11 -7.58 -3.33
CA MET A 193 -20.99 -8.45 -4.11
C MET A 193 -20.60 -8.59 -5.60
N GLY A 194 -19.59 -7.84 -6.08
CA GLY A 194 -19.11 -7.89 -7.45
C GLY A 194 -19.79 -6.91 -8.42
N ASN A 195 -20.79 -6.15 -7.97
CA ASN A 195 -21.49 -5.14 -8.75
C ASN A 195 -20.71 -3.82 -8.79
N SER A 196 -19.52 -3.87 -9.40
CA SER A 196 -18.51 -2.80 -9.32
C SER A 196 -19.00 -1.46 -9.88
N LEU A 197 -19.71 -1.44 -11.01
CA LEU A 197 -20.21 -0.20 -11.63
C LEU A 197 -21.25 0.50 -10.76
N LYS A 198 -22.24 -0.26 -10.26
CA LYS A 198 -23.28 0.28 -9.37
C LYS A 198 -22.69 0.79 -8.05
N ALA A 199 -21.67 0.10 -7.53
CA ALA A 199 -20.94 0.57 -6.36
C ALA A 199 -20.28 1.92 -6.61
N LEU A 200 -19.61 2.11 -7.74
CA LEU A 200 -18.95 3.38 -8.09
C LEU A 200 -19.95 4.52 -8.31
N GLU A 201 -21.12 4.24 -8.91
CA GLU A 201 -22.20 5.21 -9.02
C GLU A 201 -22.72 5.65 -7.64
N ASN A 202 -22.87 4.72 -6.70
CA ASN A 202 -23.27 5.04 -5.34
C ASN A 202 -22.19 5.84 -4.59
N PHE A 203 -20.91 5.53 -4.78
CA PHE A 203 -19.81 6.35 -4.25
C PHE A 203 -19.82 7.77 -4.84
N LYS A 204 -20.09 7.89 -6.14
CA LYS A 204 -20.21 9.18 -6.82
C LYS A 204 -21.33 10.03 -6.21
N ALA A 205 -22.51 9.43 -6.00
CA ALA A 205 -23.64 10.09 -5.37
C ALA A 205 -23.33 10.49 -3.91
N ALA A 206 -22.65 9.61 -3.16
CA ALA A 206 -22.23 9.91 -1.79
C ALA A 206 -21.25 11.10 -1.74
N LEU A 207 -20.32 11.21 -2.70
CA LEU A 207 -19.30 12.27 -2.70
C LEU A 207 -19.82 13.67 -3.05
N GLN A 208 -20.92 13.79 -3.82
CA GLN A 208 -21.45 15.10 -4.24
C GLN A 208 -22.04 15.91 -3.09
N ASP A 209 -22.58 15.22 -2.08
CA ASP A 209 -23.55 15.78 -1.14
C ASP A 209 -23.09 15.69 0.33
N CYS A 210 -21.87 15.22 0.60
CA CYS A 210 -21.41 14.89 1.95
C CYS A 210 -20.60 16.02 2.64
N PRO A 211 -20.70 16.13 3.98
CA PRO A 211 -19.81 16.96 4.78
C PRO A 211 -18.37 16.39 4.80
N ASN A 212 -17.40 17.24 5.14
CA ASN A 212 -15.97 16.92 5.08
C ASN A 212 -15.55 15.71 5.94
N GLU A 213 -16.22 15.43 7.06
CA GLU A 213 -15.90 14.28 7.91
C GLU A 213 -16.21 12.96 7.20
N THR A 214 -17.44 12.79 6.69
CA THR A 214 -17.86 11.62 5.91
C THR A 214 -16.99 11.44 4.65
N LYS A 215 -16.45 12.53 4.10
CA LYS A 215 -15.54 12.49 2.96
C LYS A 215 -14.24 11.75 3.27
N GLN A 216 -13.72 11.86 4.50
CA GLN A 216 -12.52 11.11 4.91
C GLN A 216 -12.81 9.61 4.98
N ASP A 217 -13.97 9.23 5.53
CA ASP A 217 -14.42 7.83 5.60
C ASP A 217 -14.60 7.26 4.18
N ILE A 218 -15.28 8.00 3.30
CA ILE A 218 -15.44 7.61 1.89
C ILE A 218 -14.08 7.44 1.21
N ASN A 219 -13.14 8.37 1.42
CA ASN A 219 -11.80 8.28 0.86
C ASN A 219 -11.05 7.04 1.36
N ARG A 220 -11.20 6.66 2.63
CA ARG A 220 -10.64 5.42 3.19
C ARG A 220 -11.22 4.18 2.51
N LEU A 221 -12.54 4.14 2.32
CA LEU A 221 -13.21 3.05 1.62
C LEU A 221 -12.76 2.95 0.16
N LEU A 222 -12.64 4.09 -0.52
CA LEU A 222 -12.16 4.17 -1.89
C LEU A 222 -10.70 3.71 -2.03
N GLN A 223 -9.85 3.93 -1.04
CA GLN A 223 -8.50 3.35 -1.04
C GLN A 223 -8.55 1.82 -1.10
N SER A 224 -9.39 1.19 -0.26
CA SER A 224 -9.58 -0.27 -0.28
C SER A 224 -10.08 -0.76 -1.64
N VAL A 225 -11.03 -0.03 -2.24
CA VAL A 225 -11.56 -0.31 -3.59
C VAL A 225 -10.45 -0.25 -4.64
N VAL A 226 -9.59 0.77 -4.59
CA VAL A 226 -8.46 0.94 -5.52
C VAL A 226 -7.43 -0.17 -5.33
N ASP A 227 -7.07 -0.51 -4.08
CA ASP A 227 -6.10 -1.57 -3.75
C ASP A 227 -6.60 -2.97 -4.15
N GLU A 228 -7.92 -3.16 -4.16
CA GLU A 228 -8.56 -4.37 -4.69
C GLU A 228 -8.67 -4.37 -6.21
N THR A 229 -8.62 -3.21 -6.85
CA THR A 229 -8.73 -3.10 -8.30
C THR A 229 -7.39 -3.34 -8.97
N ILE A 230 -6.35 -2.66 -8.50
CA ILE A 230 -5.02 -2.67 -9.10
C ILE A 230 -4.40 -4.07 -9.00
N GLY A 231 -4.00 -4.60 -10.15
CA GLY A 231 -3.39 -5.93 -10.28
C GLY A 231 -4.28 -7.14 -9.94
N LYS A 232 -5.56 -6.96 -9.61
CA LYS A 232 -6.48 -8.07 -9.23
C LYS A 232 -7.78 -8.09 -10.03
N LYS A 233 -8.33 -6.94 -10.41
CA LYS A 233 -9.59 -6.83 -11.17
C LYS A 233 -9.30 -6.58 -12.65
N SER A 234 -10.36 -6.56 -13.46
CA SER A 234 -10.24 -6.28 -14.89
C SER A 234 -9.93 -4.80 -15.17
N GLU A 235 -9.31 -4.55 -16.32
CA GLU A 235 -8.98 -3.21 -16.82
C GLU A 235 -10.23 -2.30 -16.92
N ALA A 236 -11.38 -2.87 -17.31
CA ALA A 236 -12.64 -2.11 -17.38
C ALA A 236 -13.07 -1.54 -16.02
N VAL A 237 -12.82 -2.26 -14.91
CA VAL A 237 -13.12 -1.76 -13.56
C VAL A 237 -12.13 -0.66 -13.18
N LEU A 238 -10.85 -0.80 -13.53
CA LEU A 238 -9.85 0.25 -13.32
C LEU A 238 -10.23 1.54 -14.07
N LEU A 239 -10.67 1.44 -15.32
CA LEU A 239 -11.15 2.60 -16.08
C LEU A 239 -12.37 3.26 -15.42
N ALA A 240 -13.33 2.49 -14.91
CA ALA A 240 -14.47 3.05 -14.18
C ALA A 240 -14.05 3.77 -12.88
N VAL A 241 -13.06 3.23 -12.15
CA VAL A 241 -12.49 3.90 -10.96
C VAL A 241 -11.75 5.19 -11.36
N ILE A 242 -11.04 5.18 -12.49
CA ILE A 242 -10.39 6.36 -13.07
C ILE A 242 -11.43 7.43 -13.40
N GLU A 243 -12.54 7.07 -14.05
CA GLU A 243 -13.63 7.99 -14.37
C GLU A 243 -14.22 8.64 -13.11
N LEU A 244 -14.35 7.88 -12.02
CA LEU A 244 -14.73 8.43 -10.71
C LEU A 244 -13.69 9.41 -10.17
N GLY A 245 -12.39 9.10 -10.32
CA GLY A 245 -11.30 10.00 -9.95
C GLY A 245 -11.27 11.29 -10.76
N GLU A 246 -11.50 11.20 -12.08
CA GLU A 246 -11.63 12.36 -12.97
C GLU A 246 -12.82 13.23 -12.55
N PHE A 247 -13.96 12.61 -12.26
CA PHE A 247 -15.12 13.30 -11.72
C PHE A 247 -14.80 14.05 -10.42
N CYS A 248 -14.10 13.42 -9.48
CA CYS A 248 -13.69 14.07 -8.22
C CYS A 248 -12.79 15.28 -8.47
N MET A 249 -11.83 15.16 -9.39
CA MET A 249 -10.90 16.24 -9.71
C MET A 249 -11.61 17.42 -10.38
N PHE A 250 -12.48 17.16 -11.36
CA PHE A 250 -13.11 18.23 -12.14
C PHE A 250 -14.31 18.87 -11.44
N GLN A 251 -15.16 18.07 -10.79
CA GLN A 251 -16.39 18.59 -10.17
C GLN A 251 -16.20 18.98 -8.71
N LEU A 252 -15.48 18.15 -7.94
CA LEU A 252 -15.31 18.34 -6.50
C LEU A 252 -14.00 19.06 -6.15
N LYS A 253 -13.13 19.32 -7.15
CA LYS A 253 -11.77 19.87 -6.97
C LYS A 253 -10.94 19.05 -5.98
N ASP A 254 -11.21 17.75 -5.90
CA ASP A 254 -10.47 16.83 -5.05
C ASP A 254 -9.55 15.95 -5.89
N GLU A 255 -8.26 16.11 -5.65
CA GLU A 255 -7.21 15.40 -6.36
C GLU A 255 -6.88 14.05 -5.71
N PHE A 256 -7.40 13.77 -4.51
CA PHE A 256 -7.00 12.64 -3.68
C PHE A 256 -7.15 11.29 -4.41
N LEU A 257 -8.35 10.99 -4.91
CA LEU A 257 -8.65 9.69 -5.51
C LEU A 257 -7.81 9.46 -6.76
N LEU A 258 -7.73 10.46 -7.65
CA LEU A 258 -6.99 10.32 -8.90
C LEU A 258 -5.47 10.19 -8.65
N CYS A 259 -4.94 10.92 -7.66
CA CYS A 259 -3.55 10.73 -7.23
C CYS A 259 -3.31 9.32 -6.67
N TYR A 260 -4.22 8.81 -5.84
CA TYR A 260 -4.08 7.48 -5.24
C TYR A 260 -4.12 6.38 -6.30
N VAL A 261 -5.07 6.46 -7.23
CA VAL A 261 -5.15 5.55 -8.39
C VAL A 261 -3.86 5.60 -9.21
N TRP A 262 -3.38 6.80 -9.53
CA TRP A 262 -2.13 6.95 -10.27
C TRP A 262 -0.92 6.36 -9.54
N GLU A 263 -0.76 6.66 -8.24
CA GLU A 263 0.34 6.16 -7.42
C GLU A 263 0.30 4.63 -7.29
N GLY A 264 -0.89 4.03 -7.17
CA GLY A 264 -1.06 2.58 -7.15
C GLY A 264 -0.73 1.96 -8.52
N SER A 265 -1.30 2.49 -9.60
CA SER A 265 -1.11 1.96 -10.96
C SER A 265 0.33 2.11 -11.44
N PHE A 266 1.01 3.20 -11.09
CA PHE A 266 2.43 3.43 -11.40
C PHE A 266 3.35 2.42 -10.70
N ARG A 267 3.01 2.01 -9.47
CA ARG A 267 3.75 1.02 -8.68
C ARG A 267 3.42 -0.42 -9.04
N SER A 268 2.30 -0.65 -9.73
CA SER A 268 1.87 -1.99 -10.11
C SER A 268 2.95 -2.69 -10.95
N GLN A 269 3.05 -4.01 -10.80
CA GLN A 269 3.93 -4.85 -11.62
C GLN A 269 3.30 -5.16 -12.98
N TRP A 270 1.99 -4.93 -13.12
CA TRP A 270 1.25 -5.22 -14.35
C TRP A 270 1.45 -4.11 -15.38
N PHE A 271 1.74 -4.50 -16.62
CA PHE A 271 1.99 -3.56 -17.71
C PHE A 271 0.76 -2.70 -18.04
N SER A 272 -0.43 -3.29 -18.05
CA SER A 272 -1.70 -2.58 -18.29
C SER A 272 -1.93 -1.43 -17.31
N ASP A 273 -1.67 -1.68 -16.02
CA ASP A 273 -1.82 -0.67 -14.98
C ASP A 273 -0.80 0.47 -15.15
N GLN A 274 0.45 0.12 -15.49
CA GLN A 274 1.49 1.12 -15.75
C GLN A 274 1.16 1.99 -16.98
N GLU A 275 0.63 1.39 -18.04
CA GLU A 275 0.16 2.14 -19.22
C GLU A 275 -1.01 3.07 -18.87
N ALA A 276 -1.96 2.61 -18.05
CA ALA A 276 -3.05 3.45 -17.56
C ALA A 276 -2.50 4.64 -16.74
N ALA A 277 -1.51 4.43 -15.87
CA ALA A 277 -0.87 5.49 -15.11
C ALA A 277 -0.15 6.51 -16.02
N ARG A 278 0.50 6.05 -17.09
CA ARG A 278 1.14 6.93 -18.10
C ARG A 278 0.11 7.77 -18.84
N ALA A 279 -0.96 7.13 -19.32
CA ALA A 279 -2.05 7.82 -20.01
C ALA A 279 -2.72 8.87 -19.12
N LEU A 280 -2.95 8.55 -17.85
CA LEU A 280 -3.46 9.49 -16.84
C LEU A 280 -2.54 10.70 -16.65
N PHE A 281 -1.24 10.44 -16.49
CA PHE A 281 -0.24 11.50 -16.32
C PHE A 281 -0.17 12.42 -17.53
N ASP A 282 -0.30 11.86 -18.74
CA ASP A 282 -0.30 12.61 -20.00
C ASP A 282 -1.55 13.47 -20.16
N LYS A 283 -2.73 12.90 -19.85
CA LYS A 283 -4.04 13.55 -20.02
C LYS A 283 -4.25 14.71 -19.04
N HIS A 284 -3.86 14.57 -17.78
CA HIS A 284 -4.28 15.49 -16.71
C HIS A 284 -3.16 16.39 -16.19
N ALA A 285 -3.18 17.67 -16.57
CA ALA A 285 -2.22 18.66 -16.06
C ALA A 285 -2.33 18.88 -14.54
N GLY A 286 -3.56 18.87 -13.99
CA GLY A 286 -3.79 19.01 -12.54
C GLY A 286 -3.14 17.87 -11.74
N LEU A 287 -3.24 16.64 -12.25
CA LEU A 287 -2.58 15.47 -11.67
C LEU A 287 -1.05 15.64 -11.65
N ARG A 288 -0.43 16.13 -12.73
CA ARG A 288 1.02 16.39 -12.77
C ARG A 288 1.47 17.37 -11.69
N VAL A 289 0.70 18.43 -11.46
CA VAL A 289 0.98 19.41 -10.40
C VAL A 289 0.82 18.78 -9.01
N ALA A 290 -0.23 17.98 -8.79
CA ALA A 290 -0.45 17.26 -7.54
C ALA A 290 0.70 16.27 -7.22
N ILE A 291 1.14 15.50 -8.21
CA ILE A 291 2.27 14.57 -8.07
C ILE A 291 3.57 15.34 -7.82
N SER A 292 3.80 16.47 -8.51
CA SER A 292 5.00 17.28 -8.30
C SER A 292 5.15 17.78 -6.86
N ARG A 293 4.04 18.10 -6.18
CA ARG A 293 4.02 18.49 -4.76
C ARG A 293 4.40 17.33 -3.84
N ARG A 294 4.12 16.09 -4.25
CA ARG A 294 4.38 14.86 -3.48
C ARG A 294 5.71 14.20 -3.84
N LEU A 295 6.43 14.75 -4.81
CA LEU A 295 7.64 14.16 -5.38
C LEU A 295 8.68 13.74 -4.35
N GLY A 296 8.94 14.60 -3.36
CA GLY A 296 9.90 14.30 -2.29
C GLY A 296 9.54 13.04 -1.50
N LYS A 297 8.26 12.86 -1.17
CA LYS A 297 7.76 11.67 -0.47
C LYS A 297 7.86 10.43 -1.36
N LEU A 298 7.45 10.54 -2.63
CA LEU A 298 7.49 9.43 -3.58
C LEU A 298 8.92 8.92 -3.81
N CYS A 299 9.86 9.82 -4.10
CA CYS A 299 11.27 9.45 -4.27
C CYS A 299 11.82 8.77 -3.01
N PHE A 300 11.48 9.29 -1.82
CA PHE A 300 11.91 8.69 -0.57
C PHE A 300 11.37 7.27 -0.39
N THR A 301 10.08 7.04 -0.59
CA THR A 301 9.46 5.71 -0.50
C THR A 301 10.11 4.72 -1.47
N TYR A 302 10.32 5.11 -2.74
CA TYR A 302 10.93 4.21 -3.74
C TYR A 302 12.40 3.88 -3.43
N MET A 303 13.17 4.87 -2.98
CA MET A 303 14.56 4.65 -2.62
C MET A 303 14.72 3.84 -1.33
N GLN A 304 13.77 3.91 -0.39
CA GLN A 304 13.77 3.06 0.82
C GLN A 304 13.61 1.58 0.48
N GLU A 305 12.86 1.26 -0.57
CA GLU A 305 12.70 -0.11 -1.08
C GLU A 305 13.94 -0.60 -1.88
N PHE A 306 15.04 0.16 -1.85
CA PHE A 306 16.27 -0.05 -2.65
C PHE A 306 16.02 -0.12 -4.16
N ASN A 307 14.90 0.42 -4.63
CA ASN A 307 14.49 0.37 -6.01
C ASN A 307 14.59 1.76 -6.67
N ALA A 308 15.64 1.97 -7.46
CA ALA A 308 15.82 3.22 -8.20
C ALA A 308 15.00 3.28 -9.49
N GLU A 309 14.52 2.14 -10.00
CA GLU A 309 13.81 2.05 -11.28
C GLU A 309 12.53 2.91 -11.35
N PRO A 310 11.63 2.90 -10.35
CA PRO A 310 10.48 3.81 -10.33
C PRO A 310 10.88 5.28 -10.35
N VAL A 311 12.03 5.63 -9.78
CA VAL A 311 12.51 7.02 -9.73
C VAL A 311 13.00 7.47 -11.11
N TYR A 312 13.70 6.60 -11.86
CA TYR A 312 14.08 6.89 -13.25
C TYR A 312 12.85 6.99 -14.16
N ARG A 313 11.91 6.04 -14.07
CA ARG A 313 10.64 6.12 -14.83
C ARG A 313 9.85 7.39 -14.50
N LEU A 314 9.87 7.83 -13.24
CA LEU A 314 9.24 9.09 -12.83
C LEU A 314 9.95 10.30 -13.46
N MET A 315 11.28 10.29 -13.52
CA MET A 315 12.06 11.33 -14.19
C MET A 315 11.75 11.40 -15.68
N GLU A 316 11.64 10.26 -16.37
CA GLU A 316 11.25 10.21 -17.79
C GLU A 316 9.88 10.85 -18.04
N LEU A 317 8.90 10.59 -17.16
CA LEU A 317 7.58 11.22 -17.25
C LEU A 317 7.66 12.74 -17.11
N PHE A 318 8.43 13.27 -16.15
CA PHE A 318 8.59 14.71 -16.01
C PHE A 318 9.36 15.34 -17.18
N LEU A 319 10.37 14.66 -17.73
CA LEU A 319 11.11 15.11 -18.91
C LEU A 319 10.21 15.21 -20.14
N LYS A 320 9.34 14.21 -20.37
CA LYS A 320 8.35 14.21 -21.46
C LYS A 320 7.46 15.46 -21.43
N HIS A 321 7.12 15.93 -20.23
CA HIS A 321 6.27 17.12 -20.01
C HIS A 321 7.06 18.42 -19.76
N LYS A 322 8.38 18.43 -20.01
CA LYS A 322 9.28 19.59 -19.82
C LYS A 322 9.27 20.17 -18.40
N MET A 323 9.03 19.34 -17.38
CA MET A 323 9.00 19.73 -15.97
C MET A 323 10.41 19.68 -15.35
N LEU A 324 11.32 20.50 -15.89
CA LEU A 324 12.74 20.53 -15.51
C LEU A 324 12.99 20.77 -14.00
N PRO A 325 12.25 21.64 -13.29
CA PRO A 325 12.45 21.85 -11.85
C PRO A 325 12.23 20.57 -11.04
N GLN A 326 11.26 19.74 -11.44
CA GLN A 326 10.97 18.47 -10.80
C GLN A 326 12.07 17.44 -11.11
N CYS A 327 12.55 17.41 -12.35
CA CYS A 327 13.71 16.58 -12.71
C CYS A 327 14.96 16.95 -11.91
N GLN A 328 15.21 18.24 -11.69
CA GLN A 328 16.30 18.72 -10.82
C GLN A 328 16.15 18.18 -9.39
N GLN A 329 14.93 18.23 -8.82
CA GLN A 329 14.67 17.67 -7.50
C GLN A 329 14.92 16.16 -7.45
N ILE A 330 14.54 15.41 -8.49
CA ILE A 330 14.79 13.97 -8.59
C ILE A 330 16.29 13.69 -8.63
N LEU A 331 17.05 14.37 -9.50
CA LEU A 331 18.50 14.20 -9.63
C LEU A 331 19.23 14.50 -8.32
N VAL A 332 18.82 15.56 -7.62
CA VAL A 332 19.33 15.89 -6.28
C VAL A 332 19.12 14.71 -5.32
N ARG A 333 17.90 14.16 -5.25
CA ARG A 333 17.57 13.07 -4.32
C ARG A 333 18.29 11.76 -4.69
N LEU A 334 18.41 11.46 -5.98
CA LEU A 334 19.18 10.32 -6.48
C LEU A 334 20.67 10.48 -6.13
N PHE A 335 21.24 11.67 -6.32
CA PHE A 335 22.62 11.94 -5.96
C PHE A 335 22.84 11.72 -4.47
N GLU A 336 21.97 12.28 -3.63
CA GLU A 336 22.07 12.10 -2.18
C GLU A 336 22.02 10.62 -1.79
N TYR A 337 21.07 9.87 -2.34
CA TYR A 337 20.95 8.44 -2.11
C TYR A 337 22.22 7.66 -2.48
N GLN A 338 22.81 7.91 -3.65
CA GLN A 338 24.03 7.22 -4.07
C GLN A 338 25.28 7.69 -3.30
N TYR A 339 25.31 8.96 -2.92
CA TYR A 339 26.37 9.52 -2.07
C TYR A 339 26.39 8.84 -0.70
N TRP A 340 25.21 8.61 -0.10
CA TRP A 340 25.08 7.85 1.15
C TRP A 340 25.58 6.40 1.02
N ARG A 341 25.37 5.78 -0.15
CA ARG A 341 25.90 4.44 -0.47
C ARG A 341 27.39 4.43 -0.82
N ARG A 342 28.02 5.60 -0.93
CA ARG A 342 29.41 5.80 -1.36
C ARG A 342 29.70 5.29 -2.77
N ASP A 343 28.70 5.29 -3.65
CA ASP A 343 28.89 4.88 -5.03
C ASP A 343 29.37 6.07 -5.88
N LEU A 344 30.70 6.15 -6.06
CA LEU A 344 31.33 7.19 -6.86
C LEU A 344 30.86 7.18 -8.31
N ARG A 345 30.72 5.99 -8.89
CA ARG A 345 30.39 5.83 -10.30
C ARG A 345 28.98 6.36 -10.55
N ALA A 346 28.02 5.93 -9.74
CA ALA A 346 26.64 6.40 -9.85
C ALA A 346 26.53 7.92 -9.62
N CYS A 347 27.28 8.48 -8.65
CA CYS A 347 27.30 9.94 -8.45
C CYS A 347 27.87 10.70 -9.66
N SER A 348 28.91 10.17 -10.30
CA SER A 348 29.48 10.75 -11.52
C SER A 348 28.52 10.65 -12.70
N GLU A 349 27.83 9.52 -12.87
CA GLU A 349 26.83 9.31 -13.92
C GLU A 349 25.64 10.27 -13.74
N ILE A 350 25.17 10.48 -12.50
CA ILE A 350 24.09 11.45 -12.21
C ILE A 350 24.55 12.88 -12.54
N MET A 351 25.80 13.24 -12.24
CA MET A 351 26.34 14.55 -12.57
C MET A 351 26.46 14.74 -14.09
N GLN A 352 26.94 13.73 -14.81
CA GLN A 352 27.01 13.76 -16.27
C GLN A 352 25.61 13.89 -16.88
N ASN A 353 24.64 13.10 -16.42
CA ASN A 353 23.25 13.19 -16.86
C ASN A 353 22.65 14.58 -16.62
N SER A 354 23.02 15.26 -15.53
CA SER A 354 22.56 16.63 -15.27
C SER A 354 23.10 17.63 -16.30
N ILE A 355 24.33 17.45 -16.76
CA ILE A 355 24.95 18.26 -17.80
C ILE A 355 24.31 17.94 -19.15
N ASP A 356 24.15 16.66 -19.49
CA ASP A 356 23.59 16.21 -20.76
C ASP A 356 22.12 16.64 -20.93
N LEU A 357 21.36 16.71 -19.83
CA LEU A 357 19.97 17.17 -19.82
C LEU A 357 19.81 18.69 -19.66
N ASP A 358 20.91 19.44 -19.53
CA ASP A 358 20.93 20.88 -19.25
C ASP A 358 20.14 21.26 -17.98
N ILE A 359 20.23 20.43 -16.94
CA ILE A 359 19.58 20.62 -15.65
C ILE A 359 20.66 20.99 -14.61
N PRO A 360 20.77 22.28 -14.23
CA PRO A 360 21.85 22.70 -13.35
C PRO A 360 21.67 22.12 -11.94
N LEU A 361 22.64 21.34 -11.46
CA LEU A 361 22.70 20.92 -10.07
C LEU A 361 23.41 21.99 -9.22
N PRO A 362 22.98 22.23 -7.97
CA PRO A 362 23.67 23.14 -7.07
C PRO A 362 25.15 22.75 -6.86
N GLU A 363 26.04 23.75 -6.77
CA GLU A 363 27.50 23.54 -6.62
C GLU A 363 27.89 22.67 -5.40
N ILE A 364 27.02 22.60 -4.40
CA ILE A 364 27.19 21.75 -3.21
C ILE A 364 27.39 20.28 -3.62
N TYR A 365 26.75 19.82 -4.70
CA TYR A 365 26.89 18.44 -5.17
C TYR A 365 28.21 18.19 -5.89
N ASN A 366 28.76 19.19 -6.58
CA ASN A 366 30.14 19.13 -7.10
C ASN A 366 31.15 18.98 -5.95
N ARG A 367 30.96 19.74 -4.86
CA ARG A 367 31.80 19.61 -3.66
C ARG A 367 31.65 18.22 -3.00
N LYS A 368 30.42 17.71 -2.87
CA LYS A 368 30.17 16.35 -2.35
C LYS A 368 30.85 15.28 -3.21
N LEU A 369 30.79 15.38 -4.54
CA LEU A 369 31.47 14.46 -5.44
C LEU A 369 33.01 14.51 -5.25
N LEU A 370 33.58 15.70 -5.15
CA LEU A 370 35.01 15.89 -4.88
C LEU A 370 35.41 15.32 -3.51
N ASP A 371 34.59 15.50 -2.47
CA ASP A 371 34.84 14.92 -1.16
C ASP A 371 34.85 13.38 -1.20
N LEU A 372 34.02 12.79 -2.06
CA LEU A 372 33.96 11.34 -2.25
C LEU A 372 35.16 10.83 -3.06
N LEU A 373 35.58 11.55 -4.11
CA LEU A 373 36.81 11.28 -4.89
C LEU A 373 38.07 11.35 -4.02
N LEU A 374 38.15 12.36 -3.15
CA LEU A 374 39.31 12.60 -2.29
C LEU A 374 39.29 11.75 -1.02
N GLY A 375 38.28 10.90 -0.82
CA GLY A 375 38.13 10.07 0.38
C GLY A 375 37.89 10.86 1.67
N ARG A 376 37.48 12.13 1.57
CA ARG A 376 37.28 13.06 2.69
C ARG A 376 35.92 12.92 3.38
N THR A 377 35.13 11.92 2.99
CA THR A 377 33.80 11.66 3.57
C THR A 377 33.94 11.31 5.06
N LYS A 378 33.63 12.29 5.93
CA LYS A 378 33.51 12.07 7.38
C LYS A 378 32.52 10.93 7.60
N ALA A 379 32.97 9.86 8.27
CA ALA A 379 32.24 8.62 8.43
C ALA A 379 30.83 8.83 9.02
N GLY A 380 29.80 8.66 8.19
CA GLY A 380 28.45 8.24 8.63
C GLY A 380 28.42 6.73 8.90
N PRO A 381 27.52 6.24 9.77
CA PRO A 381 27.60 4.89 10.32
C PRO A 381 27.47 3.84 9.23
N ARG A 382 28.46 2.96 9.15
CA ARG A 382 28.43 1.77 8.30
C ARG A 382 27.35 0.82 8.82
N LEU A 383 26.33 0.51 8.02
CA LEU A 383 25.56 -0.73 8.18
C LEU A 383 26.44 -1.88 7.66
N GLN A 384 27.34 -2.36 8.51
CA GLN A 384 28.12 -3.57 8.24
C GLN A 384 27.27 -4.79 8.60
N HIS A 385 26.85 -5.53 7.57
CA HIS A 385 26.50 -6.93 7.69
C HIS A 385 27.83 -7.70 7.84
N ASN A 386 28.11 -8.23 9.02
CA ASN A 386 29.28 -9.07 9.28
C ASN A 386 28.98 -10.51 8.87
N PRO A 387 29.89 -11.19 8.14
CA PRO A 387 30.20 -12.58 8.41
C PRO A 387 31.58 -12.68 9.06
N ALA A 388 31.66 -13.58 10.03
CA ALA A 388 32.78 -13.75 10.95
C ALA A 388 34.10 -14.18 10.26
N GLY A 389 35.21 -13.82 10.91
CA GLY A 389 36.40 -14.68 10.96
C GLY A 389 37.70 -14.11 10.41
N SER A 390 38.44 -13.36 11.23
CA SER A 390 39.82 -13.72 11.59
C SER A 390 40.38 -12.72 12.61
N ALA A 391 40.95 -13.28 13.66
CA ALA A 391 41.50 -12.59 14.82
C ALA A 391 42.99 -12.26 14.63
N THR A 392 43.51 -11.56 15.64
CA THR A 392 44.89 -11.06 15.88
C THR A 392 45.14 -9.64 15.36
N ALA A 393 45.58 -8.64 16.13
CA ALA A 393 46.07 -8.60 17.50
C ALA A 393 45.94 -7.21 18.14
N ALA A 394 45.85 -7.22 19.48
CA ALA A 394 46.41 -6.31 20.49
C ALA A 394 46.20 -4.78 20.42
N GLY A 395 45.69 -4.22 21.54
CA GLY A 395 45.89 -2.82 21.90
C GLY A 395 44.78 -2.25 22.80
N ALA A 396 44.92 -2.42 24.11
CA ALA A 396 43.97 -2.03 25.15
C ALA A 396 43.75 -0.51 25.29
N ALA A 397 42.48 -0.09 25.48
CA ALA A 397 42.04 0.88 26.49
C ALA A 397 40.51 1.12 26.39
N ALA A 398 39.81 0.93 27.51
CA ALA A 398 38.46 1.40 27.79
C ALA A 398 38.37 1.66 29.31
N PRO A 399 37.34 2.33 29.85
CA PRO A 399 36.30 3.18 29.24
C PRO A 399 36.12 4.52 29.99
N ASP A 400 35.28 5.45 29.50
CA ASP A 400 34.21 5.99 30.35
C ASP A 400 33.09 6.72 29.56
N PRO A 401 31.83 6.70 30.04
CA PRO A 401 30.62 6.96 29.28
C PRO A 401 30.09 8.37 29.55
N LYS A 402 29.52 9.00 28.51
CA LYS A 402 28.37 9.93 28.56
C LYS A 402 28.32 10.66 27.22
N ARG A 403 27.45 10.21 26.31
CA ARG A 403 26.78 11.12 25.39
C ARG A 403 25.45 10.52 24.94
N LYS A 404 24.41 11.14 25.49
CA LYS A 404 22.99 10.92 25.25
C LYS A 404 22.71 10.85 23.74
N ALA A 405 21.93 9.86 23.34
CA ALA A 405 21.34 9.78 22.01
C ALA A 405 20.51 11.05 21.76
N LYS A 406 20.95 11.89 20.81
CA LYS A 406 20.08 12.87 20.18
C LYS A 406 19.42 12.19 18.99
N SER A 407 18.14 11.85 19.16
CA SER A 407 17.21 11.71 18.05
C SER A 407 17.25 13.00 17.23
N TYR A 408 17.46 12.90 15.92
CA TYR A 408 17.28 14.01 15.01
C TYR A 408 16.06 13.71 14.15
N GLU A 409 14.95 14.37 14.49
CA GLU A 409 13.84 14.62 13.58
C GLU A 409 14.35 15.52 12.45
N LEU A 410 14.31 15.02 11.21
CA LEU A 410 14.33 15.88 10.04
C LEU A 410 12.92 16.47 9.90
N LYS A 411 12.80 17.77 10.19
CA LYS A 411 11.57 18.53 9.95
C LYS A 411 11.25 18.50 8.45
N PHE A 412 10.11 17.91 8.11
CA PHE A 412 9.44 18.02 6.82
C PHE A 412 8.12 18.74 7.01
#